data_AF-A0A8H6XW55-F1
#
_entry.id   AF-A0A8H6XW55-F1
#
_cell.length_a   1.000
_cell.length_b   1.000
_cell.length_c   1.000
_cell.angle_alpha   90.00
_cell.angle_beta   90.00
_cell.angle_gamma   90.00
#
_symmetry.space_group_name_H-M   'P 1'
#
loop_
_entity.id
_entity.type
_entity.pdbx_description
1 polymer ?
#
loop_
_entity_poly.entity_id
_entity_poly.type
_entity_poly.pdbx_seq_one_letter_code
_entity_poly.pdbx_strand_id
1 'polypeptide(L)'
;MTLETWVAASVGLIVFTTYLTHNRTGLPRVGKAGPIGFILTAFKSITSFADLLEEGLNKYGGKAFVIPTMAGSRVIIGVDNVEKVKNSDDSIINQPLSVVQALQLTHTMNSRQQALPYQAVVARTDITRAISSFIPEVLDETRLSISETFAPKAGESEPCLSFFRKTVLRIDC
;
A
#
# COMPACT_ATOMS: atom_id res chain seq x y z
N MET A 1 18.31 -19.92 -35.27
CA MET A 1 18.16 -19.06 -34.08
C MET A 1 16.72 -19.14 -33.63
N THR A 2 16.44 -19.81 -32.51
CA THR A 2 15.08 -20.16 -32.08
C THR A 2 14.48 -19.08 -31.19
N LEU A 3 13.17 -18.87 -31.26
CA LEU A 3 12.40 -17.91 -30.45
C LEU A 3 12.75 -17.99 -28.96
N GLU A 4 13.03 -19.19 -28.46
CA GLU A 4 13.42 -19.45 -27.07
C GLU A 4 14.70 -18.71 -26.65
N THR A 5 15.67 -18.56 -27.55
CA THR A 5 16.92 -17.84 -27.25
C THR A 5 16.69 -16.33 -27.09
N TRP A 6 15.74 -15.76 -27.85
CA TRP A 6 15.35 -14.35 -27.72
C TRP A 6 14.55 -14.09 -26.44
N VAL A 7 13.65 -15.01 -26.07
CA VAL A 7 12.91 -14.95 -24.80
C VAL A 7 13.89 -15.04 -23.62
N ALA A 8 14.83 -15.98 -23.64
CA ALA A 8 15.82 -16.11 -22.58
C ALA A 8 16.73 -14.87 -22.47
N ALA A 9 17.20 -14.32 -23.60
CA ALA A 9 18.04 -13.13 -23.62
C ALA A 9 17.30 -11.88 -23.13
N SER A 10 16.04 -11.69 -23.53
CA SER A 10 15.21 -10.56 -23.08
C SER A 10 14.87 -10.66 -21.59
N VAL A 11 14.51 -11.84 -21.09
CA VAL A 11 14.32 -12.06 -19.65
C VAL A 11 15.62 -11.79 -18.89
N GLY A 12 16.76 -12.29 -19.37
CA GLY A 12 18.07 -12.02 -18.78
C GLY A 12 18.41 -10.53 -18.73
N LEU A 13 18.14 -9.79 -19.81
CA LEU A 13 18.35 -8.34 -19.88
C LEU A 13 17.44 -7.60 -18.90
N ILE A 14 16.17 -7.98 -18.79
CA ILE A 14 15.21 -7.38 -17.84
C ILE A 14 15.68 -7.64 -16.41
N VAL A 15 16.04 -8.88 -16.08
CA VAL A 15 16.54 -9.27 -14.77
C VAL A 15 17.82 -8.50 -14.41
N PHE A 16 18.75 -8.36 -15.35
CA PHE A 16 20.01 -7.64 -15.15
C PHE A 16 19.82 -6.12 -15.01
N THR A 17 19.00 -5.52 -15.86
CA THR A 17 18.69 -4.08 -15.80
C THR A 17 17.94 -3.73 -14.52
N THR A 18 16.95 -4.55 -14.12
CA THR A 18 16.21 -4.39 -12.86
C THR A 18 17.13 -4.53 -11.64
N TYR A 19 18.09 -5.45 -11.70
CA TYR A 19 19.10 -5.62 -10.64
C TYR A 19 19.98 -4.40 -10.48
N LEU A 20 20.50 -3.87 -11.58
CA LEU A 20 21.40 -2.71 -11.57
C LEU A 20 20.68 -1.41 -11.18
N THR A 21 19.42 -1.23 -11.57
CA THR A 21 18.65 -0.02 -11.22
C THR A 21 18.19 -0.01 -9.77
N HIS A 22 17.81 -1.17 -9.20
CA HIS A 22 17.27 -1.26 -7.84
C HIS A 22 18.30 -1.50 -6.72
N ASN A 23 19.58 -1.74 -7.03
CA ASN A 23 20.61 -1.93 -6.00
C ASN A 23 21.31 -0.63 -5.55
N ARG A 24 20.73 0.55 -5.81
CA ARG A 24 21.40 1.85 -5.63
C ARG A 24 21.38 2.41 -4.21
N THR A 25 20.58 1.87 -3.30
CA THR A 25 20.34 2.51 -2.00
C THR A 25 21.41 2.21 -0.95
N GLY A 26 22.30 1.23 -1.18
CA GLY A 26 23.30 0.79 -0.19
C GLY A 26 22.70 0.23 1.12
N LEU A 27 21.37 0.20 1.21
CA LEU A 27 20.62 -0.26 2.37
C LEU A 27 20.45 -1.78 2.31
N PRO A 28 20.43 -2.45 3.47
CA PRO A 28 20.21 -3.88 3.50
C PRO A 28 18.78 -4.21 3.04
N ARG A 29 18.63 -5.30 2.29
CA ARG A 29 17.37 -5.72 1.67
C ARG A 29 16.80 -6.95 2.37
N VAL A 30 15.48 -6.95 2.58
CA VAL A 30 14.73 -8.12 3.06
C VAL A 30 14.54 -9.13 1.94
N GLY A 31 14.59 -10.42 2.29
CA GLY A 31 14.46 -11.53 1.34
C GLY A 31 15.78 -12.03 0.77
N LYS A 32 15.68 -12.86 -0.28
CA LYS A 32 16.84 -13.55 -0.88
C LYS A 32 17.70 -12.59 -1.70
N ALA A 33 19.01 -12.72 -1.56
CA ALA A 33 19.97 -11.98 -2.37
C ALA A 33 19.89 -12.37 -3.86
N GLY A 34 20.32 -11.45 -4.73
CA GLY A 34 20.34 -11.66 -6.18
C GLY A 34 19.04 -11.27 -6.89
N PRO A 35 19.05 -11.28 -8.23
CA PRO A 35 17.99 -10.70 -9.03
C PRO A 35 16.73 -11.59 -9.11
N ILE A 36 16.90 -12.91 -9.07
CA ILE A 36 15.78 -13.86 -8.96
C ILE A 36 15.14 -13.75 -7.57
N GLY A 37 15.97 -13.60 -6.52
CA GLY A 37 15.50 -13.36 -5.16
C GLY A 37 14.67 -12.08 -5.04
N PHE A 38 15.06 -11.02 -5.76
CA PHE A 38 14.29 -9.78 -5.84
C PHE A 38 12.88 -10.01 -6.40
N ILE A 39 12.76 -10.72 -7.53
CA ILE A 39 11.46 -10.99 -8.17
C ILE A 39 10.58 -11.84 -7.25
N LEU A 40 11.11 -12.93 -6.70
CA LEU A 40 10.36 -13.78 -5.78
C LEU A 40 9.88 -13.04 -4.54
N THR A 41 10.74 -12.16 -3.99
CA THR A 41 10.37 -11.35 -2.81
C THR A 41 9.35 -10.27 -3.19
N ALA A 42 9.45 -9.69 -4.39
CA ALA A 42 8.46 -8.74 -4.92
C ALA A 42 7.09 -9.38 -5.13
N PHE A 43 7.03 -10.64 -5.59
CA PHE A 43 5.78 -11.40 -5.64
C PHE A 43 5.25 -11.75 -4.24
N LYS A 44 6.13 -12.20 -3.33
CA LYS A 44 5.76 -12.45 -1.92
C LYS A 44 5.23 -11.19 -1.24
N SER A 45 5.70 -10.00 -1.62
CA SER A 45 5.20 -8.72 -1.12
C SER A 45 3.74 -8.44 -1.47
N ILE A 46 3.15 -9.11 -2.48
CA ILE A 46 1.74 -8.93 -2.81
C ILE A 46 0.85 -9.70 -1.84
N THR A 47 1.24 -10.93 -1.50
CA THR A 47 0.43 -11.84 -0.68
C THR A 47 0.73 -11.72 0.81
N SER A 48 1.98 -11.44 1.16
CA SER A 48 2.55 -11.60 2.50
C SER A 48 3.48 -10.44 2.85
N PHE A 49 2.99 -9.20 2.67
CA PHE A 49 3.77 -8.01 3.03
C PHE A 49 4.07 -7.93 4.52
N ALA A 50 3.11 -8.30 5.36
CA ALA A 50 3.25 -8.29 6.82
C ALA A 50 4.42 -9.17 7.27
N ASP A 51 4.52 -10.39 6.75
CA ASP A 51 5.61 -11.33 7.05
C ASP A 51 6.98 -10.77 6.65
N LEU A 52 7.06 -10.08 5.50
CA LEU A 52 8.30 -9.44 5.03
C LEU A 52 8.67 -8.23 5.90
N LEU A 53 7.67 -7.47 6.35
CA LEU A 53 7.89 -6.36 7.26
C LEU A 53 8.42 -6.88 8.60
N GLU A 54 7.80 -7.92 9.15
CA GLU A 54 8.23 -8.56 10.39
C GLU A 54 9.63 -9.18 10.26
N GLU A 55 9.91 -9.89 9.16
CA GLU A 55 11.25 -10.42 8.85
C GLU A 55 12.29 -9.30 8.83
N GLY A 56 11.97 -8.17 8.17
CA GLY A 56 12.86 -7.02 8.12
C GLY A 56 13.07 -6.34 9.47
N LEU A 57 12.00 -6.17 10.25
CA LEU A 57 12.07 -5.59 11.59
C LEU A 57 12.92 -6.46 12.53
N ASN A 58 12.69 -7.78 12.52
CA ASN A 58 13.46 -8.74 13.33
C ASN A 58 14.92 -8.80 12.91
N LYS A 59 15.21 -8.73 11.60
CA LYS A 59 16.58 -8.86 11.07
C LYS A 59 17.40 -7.58 11.19
N TYR A 60 16.78 -6.42 11.09
CA TYR A 60 17.48 -5.13 11.06
C TYR A 60 17.27 -4.28 12.32
N GLY A 61 16.44 -4.73 13.27
CA GLY A 61 16.38 -4.17 14.63
C GLY A 61 16.11 -2.67 14.67
N GLY A 62 15.19 -2.18 13.83
CA GLY A 62 14.84 -0.76 13.72
C GLY A 62 15.72 0.07 12.78
N LYS A 63 16.79 -0.49 12.21
CA LYS A 63 17.57 0.17 11.14
C LYS A 63 16.77 0.25 9.84
N ALA A 64 17.11 1.21 8.99
CA ALA A 64 16.46 1.33 7.69
C ALA A 64 16.82 0.14 6.78
N PHE A 65 15.82 -0.41 6.09
CA PHE A 65 15.97 -1.53 5.17
C PHE A 65 15.04 -1.38 3.98
N VAL A 66 15.24 -2.20 2.95
CA VAL A 66 14.46 -2.15 1.71
C VAL A 66 13.61 -3.40 1.55
N ILE A 67 12.32 -3.21 1.27
CA ILE A 67 11.41 -4.27 0.82
C ILE A 67 11.19 -4.11 -0.69
N PRO A 68 11.50 -5.13 -1.51
CA PRO A 68 11.17 -5.11 -2.92
C PRO A 68 9.66 -5.33 -3.12
N THR A 69 9.05 -4.51 -3.97
CA THR A 69 7.63 -4.59 -4.36
C THR A 69 7.51 -4.57 -5.88
N MET A 70 6.36 -4.96 -6.44
CA MET A 70 6.14 -4.93 -7.89
C MET A 70 6.22 -3.52 -8.50
N ALA A 71 5.87 -2.49 -7.72
CA ALA A 71 5.92 -1.10 -8.14
C ALA A 71 7.30 -0.44 -7.86
N GLY A 72 8.29 -1.22 -7.42
CA GLY A 72 9.64 -0.75 -7.11
C GLY A 72 10.09 -1.13 -5.69
N SER A 73 11.15 -0.49 -5.21
CA SER A 73 11.69 -0.75 -3.86
C SER A 73 11.12 0.24 -2.85
N ARG A 74 10.60 -0.24 -1.73
CA ARG A 74 10.15 0.59 -0.61
C ARG A 74 11.19 0.59 0.50
N VAL A 75 11.61 1.77 0.93
CA VAL A 75 12.51 1.92 2.08
C VAL A 75 11.65 1.99 3.34
N ILE A 76 11.89 1.06 4.25
CA ILE A 76 11.30 1.06 5.59
C ILE A 76 12.28 1.77 6.51
N ILE A 77 11.78 2.74 7.25
CA ILE A 77 12.54 3.58 8.15
C ILE A 77 11.99 3.37 9.56
N GLY A 78 12.87 3.22 10.55
CA GLY A 78 12.47 3.13 11.96
C GLY A 78 11.83 4.42 12.48
N VAL A 79 11.06 4.29 13.55
CA VAL A 79 10.32 5.39 14.20
C VAL A 79 11.21 6.57 14.59
N ASP A 80 12.46 6.31 14.96
CA ASP A 80 13.43 7.33 15.40
C ASP A 80 13.78 8.36 14.31
N ASN A 81 13.54 8.04 13.03
CA ASN A 81 13.84 8.95 11.92
C ASN A 81 12.58 9.59 11.33
N VAL A 82 11.40 9.37 11.91
CA VAL A 82 10.14 9.96 11.44
C VAL A 82 10.18 11.48 11.48
N GLU A 83 10.75 12.06 12.54
CA GLU A 83 10.88 13.53 12.64
C GLU A 83 11.80 14.10 11.56
N LYS A 84 12.89 13.41 11.23
CA LYS A 84 13.81 13.82 10.16
C LYS A 84 13.13 13.79 8.81
N VAL A 85 12.35 12.74 8.53
CA VAL A 85 11.57 12.61 7.30
C VAL A 85 10.51 13.70 7.21
N LYS A 86 9.79 13.96 8.31
CA LYS A 86 8.76 15.00 8.39
C LYS A 86 9.31 16.41 8.13
N ASN A 87 10.53 16.68 8.61
CA ASN A 87 11.20 17.97 8.45
C ASN A 87 12.12 18.04 7.23
N SER A 88 12.13 17.00 6.38
CA SER A 88 12.93 17.00 5.15
C SER A 88 12.34 17.92 4.11
N ASP A 89 13.19 18.45 3.23
CA ASP A 89 12.76 19.27 2.11
C ASP A 89 11.94 18.44 1.11
N ASP A 90 10.90 19.06 0.52
CA ASP A 90 10.01 18.45 -0.47
C ASP A 90 10.76 18.07 -1.76
N SER A 91 11.93 18.66 -1.98
CA SER A 91 12.87 18.30 -3.05
C SER A 91 13.47 16.90 -2.87
N ILE A 92 13.59 16.43 -1.63
CA ILE A 92 14.15 15.12 -1.28
C ILE A 92 13.03 14.10 -1.05
N ILE A 93 12.01 14.48 -0.28
CA ILE A 93 10.87 13.61 0.05
C ILE A 93 9.58 14.28 -0.40
N ASN A 94 9.19 14.01 -1.65
CA ASN A 94 7.98 14.57 -2.20
C ASN A 94 6.76 13.72 -1.79
N GLN A 95 6.08 14.15 -0.71
CA GLN A 95 4.87 13.49 -0.23
C GLN A 95 3.73 13.44 -1.26
N PRO A 96 3.34 14.54 -1.96
CA PRO A 96 2.21 14.48 -2.88
C PRO A 96 2.48 13.55 -4.08
N LEU A 97 3.69 13.54 -4.62
CA LEU A 97 4.08 12.59 -5.66
C LEU A 97 4.03 11.14 -5.17
N SER A 98 4.47 10.90 -3.93
CA SER A 98 4.42 9.57 -3.31
C SER A 98 2.99 9.05 -3.18
N VAL A 99 2.01 9.91 -2.87
CA VAL A 99 0.59 9.53 -2.81
C VAL A 99 0.05 9.19 -4.20
N VAL A 100 0.38 10.00 -5.21
CA VAL A 100 0.01 9.74 -6.61
C VAL A 100 0.54 8.38 -7.07
N GLN A 101 1.81 8.08 -6.76
CA GLN A 101 2.43 6.80 -7.12
C GLN A 101 1.87 5.61 -6.32
N ALA A 102 1.64 5.79 -5.01
CA ALA A 102 1.19 4.72 -4.13
C ALA A 102 -0.26 4.29 -4.41
N LEU A 103 -1.16 5.25 -4.66
CA LEU A 103 -2.56 5.00 -4.99
C LEU A 103 -2.81 4.87 -6.49
N GLN A 104 -1.76 4.97 -7.30
CA GLN A 104 -1.82 5.02 -8.75
C GLN A 104 -2.91 6.02 -9.21
N LEU A 105 -2.93 7.22 -8.64
CA LEU A 105 -4.02 8.19 -8.84
C LEU A 105 -4.22 8.51 -10.32
N THR A 106 -3.15 8.46 -11.13
CA THR A 106 -3.20 8.58 -12.60
C THR A 106 -4.19 7.61 -13.25
N HIS A 107 -4.34 6.42 -12.69
CA HIS A 107 -5.21 5.36 -13.18
C HIS A 107 -6.49 5.17 -12.37
N THR A 108 -6.50 5.57 -11.09
CA THR A 108 -7.64 5.38 -10.18
C THR A 108 -8.51 6.63 -10.04
N MET A 109 -8.04 7.80 -10.45
CA MET A 109 -8.72 9.09 -10.26
C MET A 109 -8.72 9.92 -11.53
N ASN A 110 -9.75 10.74 -11.74
CA ASN A 110 -9.87 11.57 -12.94
C ASN A 110 -8.80 12.67 -12.99
N SER A 111 -8.30 13.01 -14.18
CA SER A 111 -7.25 14.02 -14.39
C SER A 111 -7.63 15.41 -13.85
N ARG A 112 -8.91 15.78 -13.89
CA ARG A 112 -9.41 17.03 -13.27
C ARG A 112 -9.28 17.05 -11.75
N GLN A 113 -9.50 15.91 -11.09
CA GLN A 113 -9.38 15.79 -9.63
C GLN A 113 -7.91 15.76 -9.20
N GLN A 114 -7.01 15.25 -10.04
CA GLN A 114 -5.57 15.30 -9.79
C GLN A 114 -4.99 16.72 -9.93
N ALA A 115 -5.49 17.52 -10.89
CA ALA A 115 -5.01 18.88 -11.13
C ALA A 115 -5.41 19.88 -10.02
N LEU A 116 -6.52 19.61 -9.33
CA LEU A 116 -7.03 20.44 -8.24
C LEU A 116 -7.22 19.56 -7.00
N PRO A 117 -6.21 19.41 -6.13
CA PRO A 117 -6.28 18.54 -4.95
C PRO A 117 -7.12 19.18 -3.81
N TYR A 118 -8.28 19.76 -4.13
CA TYR A 118 -9.19 20.35 -3.14
C TYR A 118 -9.71 19.31 -2.15
N GLN A 119 -9.79 18.04 -2.57
CA GLN A 119 -10.22 16.92 -1.74
C GLN A 119 -9.37 16.77 -0.46
N ALA A 120 -8.06 17.01 -0.55
CA ALA A 120 -7.18 16.95 0.62
C ALA A 120 -7.44 18.09 1.61
N VAL A 121 -7.83 19.27 1.10
CA VAL A 121 -8.18 20.43 1.92
C VAL A 121 -9.52 20.21 2.59
N VAL A 122 -10.55 19.84 1.82
CA VAL A 122 -11.90 19.54 2.32
C VAL A 122 -11.87 18.41 3.35
N ALA A 123 -11.10 17.35 3.10
CA ALA A 123 -10.96 16.26 4.07
C ALA A 123 -10.30 16.73 5.39
N ARG A 124 -9.36 17.69 5.33
CA ARG A 124 -8.72 18.21 6.55
C ARG A 124 -9.56 19.24 7.29
N THR A 125 -10.33 20.07 6.59
CA THR A 125 -11.09 21.15 7.21
C THR A 125 -12.50 20.73 7.58
N ASP A 126 -13.22 20.18 6.62
CA ASP A 126 -14.66 20.01 6.71
C ASP A 126 -14.98 18.68 7.39
N ILE A 127 -14.31 17.60 6.97
CA ILE A 127 -14.48 16.29 7.61
C ILE A 127 -13.97 16.34 9.05
N THR A 128 -12.78 16.87 9.33
CA THR A 128 -12.26 16.94 10.71
C THR A 128 -13.18 17.73 11.64
N ARG A 129 -13.81 18.80 11.15
CA ARG A 129 -14.74 19.60 11.96
C ARG A 129 -16.08 18.89 12.17
N ALA A 130 -16.58 18.22 11.14
CA ALA A 130 -17.87 17.56 11.15
C ALA A 130 -17.82 16.10 11.64
N ILE A 131 -16.65 15.52 11.87
CA ILE A 131 -16.53 14.10 12.23
C ILE A 131 -17.31 13.80 13.51
N SER A 132 -17.26 14.70 14.50
CA SER A 132 -17.99 14.55 15.75
C SER A 132 -19.50 14.51 15.56
N SER A 133 -20.05 15.18 14.53
CA SER A 133 -21.48 15.13 14.22
C SER A 133 -21.87 13.86 13.45
N PHE A 134 -20.96 13.27 12.67
CA PHE A 134 -21.23 12.03 11.93
C PHE A 134 -21.11 10.77 12.79
N ILE A 135 -20.33 10.80 13.89
CA ILE A 135 -20.17 9.64 14.79
C ILE A 135 -21.49 9.01 15.24
N PRO A 136 -22.49 9.76 15.78
CA PRO A 136 -23.74 9.14 16.22
C PRO A 136 -24.53 8.50 15.09
N GLU A 137 -24.57 9.13 13.91
CA GLU A 137 -25.27 8.65 12.72
C GLU A 137 -24.62 7.37 12.17
N VAL A 138 -23.30 7.37 11.98
CA VAL A 138 -22.54 6.20 11.54
C VAL A 138 -22.68 5.05 12.54
N LEU A 139 -22.67 5.35 13.85
CA LEU A 139 -22.85 4.34 14.89
C LEU A 139 -24.26 3.72 14.87
N ASP A 140 -25.29 4.54 14.68
CA ASP A 140 -26.68 4.08 14.61
C ASP A 140 -26.89 3.20 13.38
N GLU A 141 -26.43 3.62 12.20
CA GLU A 141 -26.52 2.79 10.99
C GLU A 141 -25.66 1.53 11.08
N THR A 142 -24.48 1.61 11.70
CA THR A 142 -23.67 0.40 11.94
C THR A 142 -24.44 -0.60 12.81
N ARG A 143 -25.11 -0.14 13.88
CA ARG A 143 -25.93 -1.00 14.75
C ARG A 143 -27.12 -1.58 14.02
N LEU A 144 -27.83 -0.77 13.25
CA LEU A 144 -28.97 -1.20 12.45
C LEU A 144 -28.55 -2.24 11.42
N SER A 145 -27.53 -1.93 10.61
CA SER A 145 -26.98 -2.83 9.59
C SER A 145 -26.48 -4.15 10.18
N ILE A 146 -25.80 -4.11 11.32
CA ILE A 146 -25.42 -5.32 12.07
C ILE A 146 -26.70 -6.09 12.44
N SER A 147 -27.70 -5.47 13.08
CA SER A 147 -28.91 -6.18 13.52
C SER A 147 -29.70 -6.81 12.38
N GLU A 148 -29.79 -6.15 11.22
CA GLU A 148 -30.50 -6.65 10.04
C GLU A 148 -29.72 -7.75 9.32
N THR A 149 -28.39 -7.60 9.20
CA THR A 149 -27.54 -8.55 8.49
C THR A 149 -27.22 -9.78 9.35
N PHE A 150 -27.12 -9.62 10.68
CA PHE A 150 -26.97 -10.72 11.65
C PHE A 150 -28.29 -11.33 12.09
N ALA A 151 -29.45 -10.87 11.60
CA ALA A 151 -30.72 -11.53 11.88
C ALA A 151 -30.59 -13.01 11.47
N PRO A 152 -30.59 -13.96 12.43
CA PRO A 152 -30.13 -15.31 12.18
C PRO A 152 -31.09 -16.01 11.23
N LYS A 153 -30.72 -16.14 9.96
CA LYS A 153 -31.25 -17.22 9.13
C LYS A 153 -30.61 -18.49 9.65
N ALA A 154 -31.39 -19.30 10.37
CA ALA A 154 -30.94 -20.53 10.97
C ALA A 154 -30.21 -21.40 9.93
N GLY A 155 -28.90 -21.56 10.08
CA GLY A 155 -28.09 -22.54 9.33
C GLY A 155 -27.11 -22.01 8.27
N GLU A 156 -27.01 -20.70 8.04
CA GLU A 156 -26.14 -20.15 6.97
C GLU A 156 -24.96 -19.34 7.55
N SER A 157 -23.73 -19.82 7.36
CA SER A 157 -22.51 -19.09 7.74
C SER A 157 -21.97 -18.31 6.53
N GLU A 158 -22.16 -16.99 6.51
CA GLU A 158 -21.50 -16.13 5.51
C GLU A 158 -20.06 -15.76 5.95
N PRO A 159 -19.11 -15.63 5.00
CA PRO A 159 -17.77 -15.14 5.29
C PRO A 159 -17.79 -13.69 5.76
N CYS A 160 -17.01 -13.36 6.80
CA CYS A 160 -16.93 -12.02 7.40
C CYS A 160 -16.66 -10.88 6.40
N LEU A 161 -16.01 -11.16 5.28
CA LEU A 161 -15.68 -10.17 4.25
C LEU A 161 -16.89 -9.78 3.38
N SER A 162 -17.82 -10.70 3.10
CA SER A 162 -19.08 -10.35 2.43
C SER A 162 -19.98 -9.52 3.35
N PHE A 163 -19.93 -9.82 4.64
CA PHE A 163 -20.60 -9.06 5.69
C PHE A 163 -20.09 -7.61 5.76
N PHE A 164 -18.78 -7.41 5.94
CA PHE A 164 -18.18 -6.07 6.03
C PHE A 164 -18.51 -5.22 4.81
N ARG A 165 -18.45 -5.81 3.62
CA ARG A 165 -18.82 -5.13 2.38
C ARG A 165 -20.30 -4.68 2.38
N LYS A 166 -21.23 -5.53 2.82
CA LYS A 166 -22.67 -5.20 2.88
C LYS A 166 -22.94 -4.08 3.89
N THR A 167 -22.29 -4.11 5.05
CA THR A 167 -22.44 -3.07 6.09
C THR A 167 -21.86 -1.73 5.67
N VAL A 168 -20.64 -1.71 5.12
CA VAL A 168 -19.99 -0.46 4.68
C VAL A 168 -20.75 0.21 3.54
N LEU A 169 -21.18 -0.56 2.53
CA LEU A 169 -21.91 0.02 1.38
C LEU A 169 -23.27 0.61 1.73
N ARG A 170 -23.86 0.25 2.88
CA ARG A 170 -25.13 0.82 3.33
C ARG A 170 -24.93 2.17 4.04
N ILE A 171 -23.83 2.35 4.74
CA ILE A 171 -23.51 3.60 5.46
C ILE A 171 -23.24 4.76 4.48
N ASP A 172 -22.89 4.45 3.22
CA ASP A 172 -22.64 5.45 2.17
C ASP A 172 -23.93 5.96 1.44
N CYS A 173 -25.12 5.44 1.77
CA CYS A 173 -26.42 5.82 1.16
C CYS A 173 -27.34 6.56 2.15
#